data_AF-A0A525IY81-F1
#
_entry.id   AF-A0A525IY81-F1
#
_cell.length_a   1.000
_cell.length_b   1.000
_cell.length_c   1.000
_cell.angle_alpha   90.00
_cell.angle_beta   90.00
_cell.angle_gamma   90.00
#
_symmetry.space_group_name_H-M   'P 1'
#
loop_
_entity.id
_entity.type
_entity.pdbx_description
1 polymer ?
#
loop_
_entity_poly.entity_id
_entity_poly.type
_entity_poly.pdbx_seq_one_letter_code
_entity_poly.pdbx_strand_id
1 'polypeptide(L)'
;MRPGAWRSAATLAACALGLGACQSLQPKSAPPHLAVPPLAKAPAPAAPPPQVVTVTAAAKSCVSKALPRAPKYPDTDAALRDAGGAADRYQLMAAGRLLREKRLADLEKVVDGCR
;
A
#
# COMPACT_ATOMS: atom_id res chain seq x y z
N MET A 1 26.43 17.15 30.04
CA MET A 1 27.46 17.26 29.00
C MET A 1 28.09 15.88 28.78
N ARG A 2 27.92 15.31 27.59
CA ARG A 2 28.54 14.06 27.14
C ARG A 2 28.99 14.29 25.69
N PRO A 3 30.29 14.26 25.37
CA PRO A 3 30.78 14.40 24.00
C PRO A 3 30.88 13.04 23.31
N GLY A 4 30.62 12.97 22.00
CA GLY A 4 30.81 11.73 21.24
C GLY A 4 30.22 11.68 19.84
N ALA A 5 30.00 12.82 19.18
CA ALA A 5 29.74 12.87 17.75
C ALA A 5 31.05 13.18 17.05
N TRP A 6 31.73 12.19 16.44
CA TRP A 6 32.81 12.38 15.44
C TRP A 6 33.47 11.05 15.07
N ARG A 7 32.76 10.12 14.41
CA ARG A 7 33.42 8.98 13.72
C ARG A 7 32.57 8.46 12.56
N SER A 8 32.31 9.24 11.52
CA SER A 8 31.76 8.67 10.27
C SER A 8 32.12 9.44 8.99
N ALA A 9 32.96 10.48 9.04
CA ALA A 9 33.25 11.33 7.87
C ALA A 9 34.37 10.81 6.94
N ALA A 10 34.82 9.56 7.06
CA ALA A 10 36.05 9.08 6.41
C ALA A 10 35.86 8.01 5.31
N THR A 11 34.64 7.76 4.85
CA THR A 11 34.34 6.73 3.83
C THR A 11 33.74 7.30 2.54
N LEU A 12 34.16 8.50 2.13
CA LEU A 12 33.71 9.15 0.88
C LEU A 12 34.82 9.42 -0.14
N ALA A 13 36.05 8.90 0.05
CA ALA A 13 37.22 9.32 -0.73
C ALA A 13 37.95 8.20 -1.50
N ALA A 14 37.29 7.08 -1.81
CA ALA A 14 37.97 5.94 -2.48
C ALA A 14 37.40 5.51 -3.84
N CYS A 15 36.24 6.04 -4.27
CA CYS A 15 35.62 5.63 -5.55
C CYS A 15 36.02 6.49 -6.77
N ALA A 16 36.91 7.48 -6.61
CA ALA A 16 37.21 8.47 -7.66
C ALA A 16 38.39 8.11 -8.60
N LEU A 17 38.95 6.90 -8.52
CA LEU A 17 40.16 6.52 -9.29
C LEU A 17 39.92 5.45 -10.39
N GLY A 18 38.67 5.07 -10.65
CA GLY A 18 38.34 3.95 -11.56
C GLY A 18 37.89 4.31 -12.98
N LEU A 19 37.90 5.58 -13.39
CA LEU A 19 37.27 6.02 -14.66
C LEU A 19 38.26 6.54 -15.73
N GLY A 20 39.57 6.38 -15.53
CA GLY A 20 40.60 7.02 -16.36
C GLY A 20 41.16 6.23 -17.54
N ALA A 21 40.76 4.97 -17.81
CA ALA A 21 41.54 4.07 -18.67
C ALA A 21 40.89 3.63 -20.01
N CYS A 22 39.75 4.19 -20.42
CA CYS A 22 39.06 3.76 -21.66
C CYS A 22 39.26 4.68 -22.88
N GLN A 23 40.25 5.60 -22.87
CA GLN A 23 40.42 6.63 -23.90
C GLN A 23 41.57 6.40 -24.91
N SER A 24 41.84 5.16 -25.33
CA SER A 24 42.81 4.95 -26.43
C SER A 24 42.52 3.76 -27.33
N LEU A 25 41.44 3.84 -28.11
CA LEU A 25 41.37 3.12 -29.38
C LEU A 25 40.85 4.09 -30.45
N GLN A 26 41.77 4.64 -31.24
CA GLN A 26 41.40 5.36 -32.45
C GLN A 26 40.90 4.35 -33.49
N PRO A 27 39.69 4.51 -34.04
CA PRO A 27 39.26 3.69 -35.16
C PRO A 27 40.07 4.05 -36.40
N LYS A 28 40.74 3.05 -36.98
CA LYS A 28 41.40 3.10 -38.29
C LYS A 28 40.36 3.46 -39.35
N SER A 29 40.64 4.48 -40.16
CA SER A 29 39.79 4.92 -41.27
C SER A 29 39.43 3.76 -42.19
N ALA A 30 38.14 3.50 -42.37
CA ALA A 30 37.62 2.53 -43.32
C ALA A 30 37.86 2.98 -44.77
N PRO A 31 38.07 2.05 -45.72
CA PRO A 31 38.19 2.37 -47.14
C PRO A 31 36.88 2.93 -47.71
N PRO A 32 36.90 3.67 -48.84
CA PRO A 32 35.70 4.21 -49.45
C PRO A 32 34.80 3.06 -49.92
N HIS A 33 33.67 2.88 -49.25
CA HIS A 33 32.64 1.95 -49.68
C HIS A 33 31.97 2.50 -50.94
N LEU A 34 31.96 1.70 -52.00
CA LEU A 34 31.18 1.95 -53.21
C LEU A 34 29.70 2.08 -52.82
N ALA A 35 29.04 3.11 -53.36
CA ALA A 35 27.63 3.38 -53.11
C ALA A 35 26.77 2.20 -53.58
N VAL A 36 26.18 1.49 -52.62
CA VAL A 36 25.12 0.51 -52.87
C VAL A 36 23.82 1.30 -53.13
N PRO A 37 23.04 1.01 -54.18
CA PRO A 37 21.77 1.69 -54.43
C PRO A 37 20.84 1.52 -53.22
N PRO A 38 20.03 2.52 -52.87
CA PRO A 38 19.14 2.43 -51.72
C PRO A 38 18.11 1.32 -51.96
N LEU A 39 18.18 0.26 -51.16
CA LEU A 39 17.11 -0.72 -51.07
C LEU A 39 15.89 0.00 -50.49
N ALA A 40 14.82 0.10 -51.27
CA ALA A 40 13.55 0.64 -50.80
C ALA A 40 13.10 -0.14 -49.56
N LYS A 41 13.03 0.54 -48.42
CA LYS A 41 12.49 -0.03 -47.18
C LYS A 41 11.02 -0.34 -47.41
N ALA A 42 10.65 -1.61 -47.34
CA ALA A 42 9.24 -2.01 -47.28
C ALA A 42 8.57 -1.30 -46.09
N PRO A 43 7.34 -0.79 -46.23
CA PRO A 43 6.64 -0.12 -45.14
C PRO A 43 6.49 -1.10 -43.97
N ALA A 44 6.85 -0.65 -42.77
CA ALA A 44 6.65 -1.45 -41.56
C ALA A 44 5.15 -1.75 -41.38
N PRO A 45 4.75 -2.99 -41.05
CA PRO A 45 3.36 -3.30 -40.80
C PRO A 45 2.82 -2.41 -39.67
N ALA A 46 1.66 -1.80 -39.91
CA ALA A 46 1.01 -0.93 -38.94
C ALA A 46 0.76 -1.71 -37.63
N ALA A 47 1.17 -1.12 -36.50
CA ALA A 47 0.92 -1.71 -35.20
C ALA A 47 -0.61 -1.83 -34.97
N PRO A 48 -1.10 -2.96 -34.42
CA PRO A 48 -2.51 -3.12 -34.15
C PRO A 48 -2.98 -2.03 -33.17
N PRO A 49 -4.22 -1.52 -33.33
CA PRO A 49 -4.74 -0.47 -32.47
C PRO A 49 -4.85 -0.97 -31.01
N PRO A 50 -4.61 -0.10 -30.01
CA PRO A 50 -4.76 -0.47 -28.61
C PRO A 50 -6.20 -0.88 -28.33
N GLN A 51 -6.36 -2.08 -27.77
CA GLN A 51 -7.67 -2.57 -27.33
C GLN A 51 -7.95 -2.05 -25.93
N VAL A 52 -8.98 -1.21 -25.78
CA VAL A 52 -9.47 -0.77 -24.49
C VAL A 52 -10.44 -1.83 -23.97
N VAL A 53 -10.03 -2.57 -22.94
CA VAL A 53 -10.89 -3.54 -22.26
C VAL A 53 -11.50 -2.84 -21.05
N THR A 54 -12.82 -2.63 -21.08
CA THR A 54 -13.56 -2.12 -19.93
C THR A 54 -13.72 -3.25 -18.91
N VAL A 55 -12.98 -3.17 -17.80
CA VAL A 55 -13.11 -4.11 -16.68
C VAL A 55 -14.11 -3.54 -15.69
N THR A 56 -15.31 -4.12 -15.63
CA THR A 56 -16.27 -3.83 -14.56
C THR A 56 -15.86 -4.61 -13.31
N ALA A 57 -15.34 -3.90 -12.31
CA ALA A 57 -15.08 -4.50 -11.00
C ALA A 57 -16.42 -4.80 -10.30
N ALA A 58 -16.61 -6.03 -9.85
CA ALA A 58 -17.79 -6.40 -9.08
C ALA A 58 -17.83 -5.61 -7.76
N ALA A 59 -18.97 -5.00 -7.45
CA ALA A 59 -19.20 -4.35 -6.18
C ALA A 59 -19.14 -5.39 -5.05
N LYS A 60 -18.10 -5.34 -4.22
CA LYS A 60 -17.98 -6.18 -3.02
C LYS A 60 -18.68 -5.48 -1.87
N SER A 61 -19.53 -6.21 -1.15
CA SER A 61 -20.13 -5.70 0.09
C SER A 61 -19.04 -5.51 1.15
N CYS A 62 -18.90 -4.28 1.67
CA CYS A 62 -17.96 -3.97 2.76
C CYS A 62 -18.30 -4.71 4.06
N VAL A 63 -19.58 -5.04 4.27
CA VAL A 63 -20.02 -5.81 5.42
C VAL A 63 -19.91 -7.29 5.10
N SER A 64 -18.91 -7.96 5.66
CA SER A 64 -18.76 -9.40 5.50
C SER A 64 -19.91 -10.15 6.17
N LYS A 65 -20.33 -11.28 5.58
CA LYS A 65 -21.31 -12.20 6.20
C LYS A 65 -20.79 -12.82 7.50
N ALA A 66 -19.48 -12.77 7.73
CA ALA A 66 -18.81 -13.28 8.93
C ALA A 66 -18.84 -12.29 10.10
N LEU A 67 -19.25 -11.03 9.89
CA LEU A 67 -19.40 -10.08 10.98
C LEU A 67 -20.43 -10.61 11.98
N PRO A 68 -20.08 -10.77 13.27
CA PRO A 68 -21.02 -11.27 14.27
C PRO A 68 -22.25 -10.37 14.34
N ARG A 69 -23.37 -10.89 14.83
CA ARG A 69 -24.54 -10.04 15.11
C ARG A 69 -24.24 -9.12 16.29
N ALA A 70 -24.95 -7.99 16.37
CA ALA A 70 -24.90 -7.14 17.56
C ALA A 70 -25.30 -7.97 18.81
N PRO A 71 -24.54 -7.84 19.92
CA PRO A 71 -24.87 -8.55 21.14
C PRO A 71 -26.16 -7.99 21.77
N LYS A 72 -26.83 -8.81 22.58
CA LYS A 72 -27.91 -8.32 23.44
C LYS A 72 -27.29 -7.58 24.61
N TYR A 73 -27.66 -6.32 24.79
CA TYR A 73 -27.10 -5.49 25.85
C TYR A 73 -27.87 -5.68 27.18
N PRO A 74 -27.17 -5.68 28.33
CA PRO A 74 -27.79 -5.85 29.65
C PRO A 74 -28.44 -4.56 30.18
N ASP A 75 -28.06 -3.39 29.67
CA ASP A 75 -28.51 -2.05 30.09
C ASP A 75 -29.80 -1.61 29.40
N THR A 76 -30.75 -2.53 29.20
CA THR A 76 -32.07 -2.16 28.66
C THR A 76 -32.86 -1.31 29.64
N ASP A 77 -33.76 -0.43 29.15
CA ASP A 77 -34.61 0.39 30.03
C ASP A 77 -35.42 -0.44 31.02
N ALA A 78 -35.87 -1.63 30.61
CA ALA A 78 -36.54 -2.57 31.50
C ALA A 78 -35.60 -3.07 32.61
N ALA A 79 -34.40 -3.55 32.25
CA ALA A 79 -33.41 -4.02 33.21
C ALA A 79 -32.95 -2.92 34.19
N LEU A 80 -32.82 -1.68 33.70
CA LEU A 80 -32.45 -0.54 34.54
C LEU A 80 -33.57 -0.08 35.49
N ARG A 81 -34.83 -0.38 35.18
CA ARG A 81 -35.98 -0.15 36.08
C ARG A 81 -36.15 -1.27 37.09
N ASP A 82 -35.88 -2.51 36.69
CA ASP A 82 -35.96 -3.70 37.55
C ASP A 82 -34.75 -3.88 38.47
N ALA A 83 -33.67 -3.11 38.27
CA ALA A 83 -32.47 -3.18 39.08
C ALA A 83 -32.77 -2.88 40.57
N GLY A 84 -32.19 -3.67 41.47
CA GLY A 84 -32.45 -3.62 42.92
C GLY A 84 -31.94 -2.35 43.61
N GLY A 85 -31.11 -1.56 42.94
CA GLY A 85 -30.66 -0.27 43.42
C GLY A 85 -29.69 0.43 42.48
N ALA A 86 -29.12 1.55 42.93
CA ALA A 86 -28.19 2.34 42.12
C ALA A 86 -26.95 1.54 41.69
N ALA A 87 -26.38 0.74 42.60
CA ALA A 87 -25.20 -0.09 42.32
C ALA A 87 -25.44 -1.05 41.16
N ASP A 88 -26.57 -1.77 41.16
CA ASP A 88 -26.93 -2.72 40.10
C ASP A 88 -27.13 -2.01 38.75
N ARG A 89 -27.75 -0.82 38.76
CA ARG A 89 -27.89 0.00 37.54
C ARG A 89 -26.52 0.40 36.98
N TYR A 90 -25.57 0.78 37.84
CA TYR A 90 -24.22 1.09 37.39
C TYR A 90 -23.51 -0.13 36.80
N GLN A 91 -23.66 -1.31 37.41
CA GLN A 91 -23.08 -2.54 36.88
C GLN A 91 -23.66 -2.90 35.51
N LEU A 92 -24.99 -2.78 35.33
CA LEU A 92 -25.64 -3.01 34.03
C LEU A 92 -25.11 -2.05 32.95
N MET A 93 -25.04 -0.75 33.26
CA MET A 93 -24.51 0.24 32.32
C MET A 93 -23.03 0.00 31.99
N ALA A 94 -22.21 -0.35 32.98
CA ALA A 94 -20.80 -0.67 32.78
C ALA A 94 -20.63 -1.90 31.87
N ALA A 95 -21.39 -2.96 32.14
CA ALA A 95 -21.40 -4.16 31.29
C ALA A 95 -21.87 -3.85 29.86
N GLY A 96 -22.91 -3.01 29.71
CA GLY A 96 -23.38 -2.54 28.41
C GLY A 96 -22.31 -1.78 27.63
N ARG A 97 -21.57 -0.89 28.31
CA ARG A 97 -20.46 -0.13 27.70
C ARG A 97 -19.36 -1.04 27.16
N LEU A 98 -18.90 -2.01 27.96
CA LEU A 98 -17.87 -2.97 27.54
C LEU A 98 -18.27 -3.73 26.26
N LEU A 99 -19.54 -4.13 26.15
CA LEU A 99 -20.03 -4.81 24.94
C LEU A 99 -20.09 -3.89 23.72
N ARG A 100 -20.42 -2.60 23.90
CA ARG A 100 -20.42 -1.61 22.81
C ARG A 100 -19.00 -1.34 22.33
N GLU A 101 -18.04 -1.18 23.25
CA GLU A 101 -16.62 -1.00 22.92
C GLU A 101 -16.07 -2.18 22.12
N LYS A 102 -16.32 -3.41 22.58
CA LYS A 102 -15.94 -4.61 21.85
C LYS A 102 -16.57 -4.65 20.45
N ARG A 103 -17.85 -4.32 20.34
CA ARG A 103 -18.56 -4.29 19.06
C ARG A 103 -17.97 -3.25 18.11
N LEU A 104 -17.64 -2.06 18.61
CA LEU A 104 -17.00 -1.01 17.81
C LEU A 104 -15.64 -1.47 17.30
N ALA A 105 -14.80 -2.05 18.16
CA ALA A 105 -13.50 -2.59 17.75
C ALA A 105 -13.62 -3.66 16.65
N ASP A 106 -14.64 -4.51 16.70
CA ASP A 106 -14.89 -5.50 15.65
C ASP A 106 -15.39 -4.86 14.34
N LEU A 107 -16.21 -3.80 14.43
CA LEU A 107 -16.69 -3.06 13.27
C LEU A 107 -15.56 -2.26 12.60
N GLU A 108 -14.69 -1.63 13.38
CA GLU A 108 -13.53 -0.87 12.89
C GLU A 108 -12.61 -1.74 12.04
N LYS A 109 -12.28 -2.95 12.51
CA LYS A 109 -11.49 -3.92 11.73
C LYS A 109 -12.12 -4.26 10.38
N VAL A 110 -13.45 -4.37 10.33
CA VAL A 110 -14.17 -4.67 9.08
C VAL A 110 -14.14 -3.46 8.15
N VAL A 111 -14.36 -2.25 8.67
CA VAL A 111 -14.33 -1.01 7.89
C VAL A 111 -12.93 -0.72 7.35
N ASP A 112 -11.87 -0.97 8.13
CA ASP A 112 -10.48 -0.78 7.70
C ASP A 112 -10.12 -1.66 6.50
N GLY A 113 -10.64 -2.89 6.44
CA GLY A 113 -10.44 -3.78 5.28
C GLY A 113 -11.22 -3.37 4.02
N CYS A 114 -12.04 -2.32 4.10
CA CYS A 114 -12.88 -1.85 3.00
C CYS A 114 -12.45 -0.51 2.40
N ARG A 115 -11.50 0.19 3.05
CA ARG A 115 -10.88 1.40 2.53
C ARG A 115 -9.74 1.04 1.58
#